data_AF-A0A4S3IYC4-F1
#
_entry.id   AF-A0A4S3IYC4-F1
#
_cell.length_a   1.000
_cell.length_b   1.000
_cell.length_c   1.000
_cell.angle_alpha   90.00
_cell.angle_beta   90.00
_cell.angle_gamma   90.00
#
_symmetry.space_group_name_H-M   'P 1'
#
loop_
_entity.id
_entity.type
_entity.pdbx_description
1 polymer ?
#
loop_
_entity_poly.entity_id
_entity_poly.type
_entity_poly.pdbx_seq_one_letter_code
_entity_poly.pdbx_strand_id
1 'polypeptide(L)'
;MSTIQDTTVRLTSQDDWEDWQIQFEGLARGKNIWDIITGDKVERELPFEPNDDDIPPAGSTRSSSTTSHADYQLAWTIYRTRLEQYNKQQMDLNKVREWMQKTVSPHIYTVTCDPSEPLKEWYDNLQKNVGIDKSRIQDLAMELYQKALKTPKQKDILSWLNNWENAMQKATKAKLPVASFPKQWIKDFLGVVRPLNPVWVESYWIAQEEKIKTGDLSFRKVSQDFRDSLSRIPNASLAKIAKGSFGPTFAAKEDDSRGDNDSEEEPVPTNKQGQKRKSDSDRSGFNSHRAAQRVSNRSPRRIPGEFNCQKVGRS
;
A
#
# COMPACT_ATOMS: atom_id res chain seq x y z
N MET A 1 18.75 -6.20 -15.47
CA MET A 1 18.30 -6.65 -14.14
C MET A 1 17.22 -5.69 -13.67
N SER A 2 15.95 -6.05 -13.80
CA SER A 2 14.85 -5.21 -13.33
C SER A 2 14.78 -5.34 -11.81
N THR A 3 15.10 -4.25 -11.11
CA THR A 3 14.90 -4.13 -9.67
C THR A 3 13.40 -4.22 -9.40
N ILE A 4 12.96 -5.37 -8.88
CA ILE A 4 11.63 -5.51 -8.30
C ILE A 4 11.60 -4.52 -7.13
N GLN A 5 10.77 -3.49 -7.23
CA GLN A 5 10.57 -2.59 -6.10
C GLN A 5 10.00 -3.42 -4.96
N ASP A 6 10.70 -3.43 -3.83
CA ASP A 6 10.29 -4.11 -2.62
C ASP A 6 8.99 -3.41 -2.15
N THR A 7 7.82 -3.98 -2.47
CA THR A 7 6.50 -3.44 -2.09
C THR A 7 6.19 -3.64 -0.61
N THR A 8 7.20 -4.00 0.17
CA THR A 8 7.12 -4.31 1.59
C THR A 8 6.83 -3.03 2.37
N VAL A 9 5.62 -2.94 2.96
CA VAL A 9 5.19 -1.78 3.75
C VAL A 9 5.97 -1.77 5.05
N ARG A 10 6.50 -0.60 5.43
CA ARG A 10 7.16 -0.40 6.72
C ARG A 10 6.16 0.19 7.72
N LEU A 11 6.02 -0.45 8.87
CA LEU A 11 5.16 0.02 9.95
C LEU A 11 5.89 1.12 10.74
N THR A 12 5.62 2.37 10.38
CA THR A 12 6.19 3.55 11.05
C THR A 12 5.15 4.32 11.85
N SER A 13 3.90 4.30 11.38
CA SER A 13 2.77 4.98 11.99
C SER A 13 1.54 4.08 11.98
N GLN A 14 0.54 4.51 12.73
CA GLN A 14 -0.80 3.94 12.73
C GLN A 14 -1.44 3.94 11.33
N ASP A 15 -1.12 4.92 10.47
CA ASP A 15 -1.65 4.97 9.10
C ASP A 15 -1.16 3.80 8.22
N ASP A 16 0.01 3.24 8.52
CA ASP A 16 0.58 2.11 7.77
C ASP A 16 -0.02 0.76 8.21
N TRP A 17 -0.79 0.75 9.30
CA TRP A 17 -1.26 -0.48 9.96
C TRP A 17 -2.12 -1.35 9.04
N GLU A 18 -3.08 -0.77 8.31
CA GLU A 18 -3.97 -1.58 7.44
C GLU A 18 -3.19 -2.31 6.35
N ASP A 19 -2.33 -1.59 5.64
CA ASP A 19 -1.57 -2.15 4.53
C ASP A 19 -0.51 -3.14 5.04
N TRP A 20 0.13 -2.85 6.16
CA TRP A 20 1.08 -3.74 6.82
C TRP A 20 0.40 -5.02 7.33
N GLN A 21 -0.76 -4.90 7.99
CA GLN A 21 -1.52 -6.03 8.52
C GLN A 21 -1.95 -6.98 7.40
N ILE A 22 -2.37 -6.45 6.25
CA ILE A 22 -2.74 -7.28 5.08
C ILE A 22 -1.54 -8.10 4.60
N GLN A 23 -0.34 -7.50 4.53
CA GLN A 23 0.87 -8.23 4.12
C GLN A 23 1.27 -9.29 5.14
N PHE A 24 1.21 -8.94 6.43
CA PHE A 24 1.53 -9.84 7.53
C PHE A 24 0.58 -11.05 7.56
N GLU A 25 -0.73 -10.81 7.47
CA GLU A 25 -1.75 -11.86 7.43
C GLU A 25 -1.58 -12.76 6.20
N GLY A 26 -1.31 -12.18 5.02
CA GLY A 26 -1.03 -12.94 3.81
C GLY A 26 0.19 -13.85 3.95
N LEU A 27 1.27 -13.37 4.56
CA LEU A 27 2.48 -14.13 4.81
C LEU A 27 2.25 -15.27 5.82
N ALA A 28 1.56 -14.98 6.91
CA ALA A 28 1.24 -15.97 7.96
C ALA A 28 0.27 -17.06 7.45
N ARG A 29 -0.76 -16.69 6.68
CA ARG A 29 -1.67 -17.64 6.04
C ARG A 29 -0.95 -18.49 5.00
N GLY A 30 -0.07 -17.90 4.19
CA GLY A 30 0.74 -18.65 3.22
C GLY A 30 1.64 -19.72 3.87
N LYS A 31 1.98 -19.55 5.15
CA LYS A 31 2.77 -20.48 5.96
C LYS A 31 1.94 -21.39 6.87
N ASN A 32 0.60 -21.27 6.84
CA ASN A 32 -0.31 -22.01 7.73
C ASN A 32 -0.04 -21.84 9.23
N ILE A 33 0.43 -20.66 9.64
CA ILE A 33 0.73 -20.32 11.04
C ILE A 33 -0.13 -19.18 11.57
N TRP A 34 -1.02 -18.61 10.75
CA TRP A 34 -1.94 -17.55 11.17
C TRP A 34 -2.75 -17.94 12.41
N ASP A 35 -3.32 -19.14 12.42
CA ASP A 35 -4.11 -19.67 13.55
C ASP A 35 -3.29 -19.77 14.85
N ILE A 36 -1.96 -19.89 14.76
CA ILE A 36 -1.07 -19.93 15.94
C ILE A 36 -0.87 -18.51 16.48
N ILE A 37 -0.72 -17.54 15.57
CA ILE A 37 -0.55 -16.13 15.91
C ILE A 37 -1.82 -15.55 16.53
N THR A 38 -3.00 -15.92 16.03
CA THR A 38 -4.30 -15.52 16.63
C THR A 38 -4.61 -16.27 17.93
N GLY A 39 -3.89 -17.36 18.21
CA GLY A 39 -4.10 -18.21 19.38
C GLY A 39 -5.24 -19.21 19.25
N ASP A 40 -5.74 -19.44 18.03
CA ASP A 40 -6.72 -20.49 17.71
C ASP A 40 -6.09 -21.89 17.74
N LYS A 41 -4.78 -21.97 17.52
CA LYS A 41 -3.96 -23.19 17.62
C LYS A 41 -2.75 -22.96 18.53
N VAL A 42 -2.38 -23.99 19.25
CA VAL A 42 -1.14 -24.00 20.04
C VAL A 42 0.03 -24.36 19.13
N GLU A 43 1.18 -23.76 19.39
CA GLU A 43 2.46 -24.19 18.80
C GLU A 43 2.70 -25.67 19.11
N ARG A 44 3.28 -26.43 18.17
CA ARG A 44 3.57 -27.84 18.43
C ARG A 44 4.66 -27.93 19.48
N GLU A 45 4.48 -28.82 20.43
CA GLU A 45 5.54 -29.15 21.37
C GLU A 45 6.62 -30.00 20.70
N LEU A 46 7.85 -29.89 21.20
CA LEU A 46 8.95 -30.75 20.80
C LEU A 46 8.57 -32.21 21.10
N PRO A 47 8.53 -33.11 20.10
CA PRO A 47 8.13 -34.49 20.34
C PRO A 47 9.16 -35.22 21.19
N PHE A 48 8.68 -36.18 22.00
CA PHE A 48 9.52 -37.00 22.86
C PHE A 48 10.10 -38.19 22.09
N GLU A 49 11.40 -38.43 22.24
CA GLU A 49 12.07 -39.58 21.64
C GLU A 49 11.55 -40.90 22.25
N PRO A 50 11.25 -41.93 21.44
CA PRO A 50 10.89 -43.24 21.97
C PRO A 50 12.05 -43.85 22.77
N ASN A 51 11.77 -44.43 23.92
CA ASN A 51 12.80 -45.07 24.76
C ASN A 51 13.26 -46.39 24.14
N ASP A 52 14.58 -46.58 24.08
CA ASP A 52 15.21 -47.81 23.60
C ASP A 52 15.13 -48.95 24.64
N ASP A 53 14.94 -48.61 25.91
CA ASP A 53 14.83 -49.58 27.03
C ASP A 53 13.56 -50.46 26.95
N ASP A 54 12.57 -50.04 26.15
CA ASP A 54 11.30 -50.75 25.98
C ASP A 54 11.34 -51.85 24.89
N ILE A 55 12.48 -52.00 24.20
CA ILE A 55 12.64 -52.99 23.12
C ILE A 55 13.07 -54.35 23.72
N PRO A 56 12.31 -55.44 23.53
CA PRO A 56 12.77 -56.76 23.93
C PRO A 56 14.05 -57.13 23.18
N PRO A 57 15.10 -57.63 23.87
CA PRO A 57 16.30 -58.11 23.20
C PRO A 57 15.96 -59.25 22.24
N ALA A 58 16.55 -59.22 21.04
CA ALA A 58 16.31 -60.20 19.99
C ALA A 58 16.55 -61.62 20.51
N GLY A 59 15.47 -62.42 20.59
CA GLY A 59 15.50 -63.80 21.07
C GLY A 59 15.07 -64.01 22.53
N SER A 60 14.64 -62.97 23.25
CA SER A 60 14.13 -63.14 24.62
C SER A 60 12.65 -63.52 24.65
N THR A 61 12.35 -64.79 24.91
CA THR A 61 11.00 -65.31 25.18
C THR A 61 10.52 -65.02 26.62
N ARG A 62 11.31 -64.29 27.41
CA ARG A 62 11.07 -63.99 28.83
C ARG A 62 11.24 -62.51 29.18
N SER A 63 11.12 -61.60 28.22
CA SER A 63 11.17 -60.16 28.51
C SER A 63 9.81 -59.66 28.97
N SER A 64 9.78 -58.98 30.13
CA SER A 64 8.64 -58.23 30.67
C SER A 64 8.34 -56.92 29.94
N SER A 65 9.01 -56.67 28.81
CA SER A 65 8.78 -55.52 27.93
C SER A 65 7.42 -55.66 27.22
N THR A 66 6.52 -54.71 27.45
CA THR A 66 5.14 -54.71 26.93
C THR A 66 5.02 -54.30 25.46
N THR A 67 6.10 -53.81 24.85
CA THR A 67 6.09 -53.18 23.52
C THR A 67 6.76 -54.07 22.46
N SER A 68 6.06 -54.34 21.35
CA SER A 68 6.64 -55.11 20.23
C SER A 68 7.68 -54.29 19.47
N HIS A 69 8.63 -54.95 18.82
CA HIS A 69 9.56 -54.30 17.89
C HIS A 69 8.83 -53.54 16.77
N ALA A 70 7.69 -54.05 16.31
CA ALA A 70 6.84 -53.36 15.33
C ALA A 70 6.22 -52.07 15.90
N ASP A 71 5.82 -52.09 17.18
CA ASP A 71 5.25 -50.91 17.86
C ASP A 71 6.32 -49.83 18.07
N TYR A 72 7.55 -50.23 18.41
CA TYR A 72 8.69 -49.31 18.49
C TYR A 72 9.01 -48.68 17.12
N GLN A 73 9.03 -49.46 16.04
CA GLN A 73 9.25 -48.93 14.69
C GLN A 73 8.15 -47.92 14.27
N LEU A 74 6.89 -48.21 14.62
CA LEU A 74 5.78 -47.29 14.40
C LEU A 74 5.94 -46.01 15.23
N ALA A 75 6.24 -46.13 16.53
CA ALA A 75 6.50 -44.99 17.42
C ALA A 75 7.64 -44.13 16.89
N TRP A 76 8.70 -44.74 16.36
CA TRP A 76 9.84 -44.03 15.82
C TRP A 76 9.52 -43.27 14.53
N THR A 77 8.69 -43.87 13.67
CA THR A 77 8.16 -43.22 12.46
C THR A 77 7.26 -42.03 12.81
N ILE A 78 6.40 -42.19 13.83
CA ILE A 78 5.53 -41.11 14.33
C ILE A 78 6.35 -39.96 14.90
N TYR A 79 7.37 -40.26 15.73
CA TYR A 79 8.27 -39.24 16.26
C TYR A 79 8.94 -38.46 15.14
N ARG A 80 9.57 -39.13 14.16
CA ARG A 80 10.28 -38.46 13.06
C ARG A 80 9.35 -37.53 12.28
N THR A 81 8.14 -38.00 12.01
CA THR A 81 7.11 -37.20 11.34
C THR A 81 6.72 -35.97 12.17
N ARG A 82 6.52 -36.13 13.49
CA ARG A 82 6.21 -35.02 14.39
C ARG A 82 7.36 -34.02 14.51
N LEU A 83 8.60 -34.51 14.54
CA LEU A 83 9.81 -33.69 14.64
C LEU A 83 10.01 -32.85 13.37
N GLU A 84 9.78 -33.45 12.21
CA GLU A 84 9.80 -32.73 10.93
C GLU A 84 8.73 -31.63 10.89
N GLN A 85 7.49 -31.93 11.32
CA GLN A 85 6.41 -30.94 11.39
C GLN A 85 6.71 -29.81 12.38
N TYR A 86 7.27 -30.14 13.54
CA TYR A 86 7.72 -29.18 14.55
C TYR A 86 8.81 -28.26 13.98
N ASN A 87 9.88 -28.84 13.42
CA ASN A 87 10.99 -28.07 12.84
C ASN A 87 10.51 -27.15 11.72
N LYS A 88 9.64 -27.65 10.84
CA LYS A 88 9.04 -26.84 9.77
C LYS A 88 8.25 -25.66 10.33
N GLN A 89 7.40 -25.91 11.33
CA GLN A 89 6.63 -24.85 11.98
C GLN A 89 7.56 -23.81 12.60
N GLN A 90 8.61 -24.23 13.30
CA GLN A 90 9.55 -23.31 13.94
C GLN A 90 10.34 -22.49 12.93
N MET A 91 10.76 -23.10 11.81
CA MET A 91 11.38 -22.38 10.70
C MET A 91 10.45 -21.33 10.11
N ASP A 92 9.17 -21.64 9.93
CA ASP A 92 8.20 -20.71 9.39
C ASP A 92 7.88 -19.58 10.37
N LEU A 93 7.76 -19.86 11.68
CA LEU A 93 7.63 -18.85 12.73
C LEU A 93 8.83 -17.90 12.76
N ASN A 94 10.05 -18.43 12.68
CA ASN A 94 11.26 -17.62 12.63
C ASN A 94 11.31 -16.71 11.40
N LYS A 95 10.88 -17.20 10.23
CA LYS A 95 10.77 -16.36 9.02
C LYS A 95 9.79 -15.20 9.21
N VAL A 96 8.68 -15.41 9.92
CA VAL A 96 7.73 -14.34 10.23
C VAL A 96 8.32 -13.34 11.22
N ARG A 97 9.03 -13.82 12.26
CA ARG A 97 9.76 -12.95 13.19
C ARG A 97 10.79 -12.08 12.47
N GLU A 98 11.61 -12.68 11.61
CA GLU A 98 12.59 -11.94 10.80
C GLU A 98 11.92 -10.92 9.88
N TRP A 99 10.79 -11.27 9.26
CA TRP A 99 10.05 -10.34 8.44
C TRP A 99 9.51 -9.17 9.27
N MET A 100 8.90 -9.44 10.42
CA MET A 100 8.38 -8.42 11.34
C MET A 100 9.51 -7.50 11.84
N GLN A 101 10.67 -8.04 12.18
CA GLN A 101 11.87 -7.25 12.53
C GLN A 101 12.33 -6.30 11.42
N LYS A 102 12.18 -6.69 10.15
CA LYS A 102 12.58 -5.88 9.00
C LYS A 102 11.54 -4.81 8.63
N THR A 103 10.27 -5.08 8.89
CA THR A 103 9.15 -4.21 8.47
C THR A 103 8.67 -3.27 9.55
N VAL A 104 8.80 -3.62 10.83
CA VAL A 104 8.44 -2.75 11.95
C VAL A 104 9.56 -1.74 12.22
N SER A 105 9.20 -0.47 12.40
CA SER A 105 10.18 0.57 12.74
C SER A 105 10.86 0.28 14.09
N PRO A 106 12.13 0.67 14.26
CA PRO A 106 12.88 0.36 15.49
C PRO A 106 12.20 0.88 16.76
N HIS A 107 11.58 2.06 16.70
CA HIS A 107 10.90 2.66 17.85
C HIS A 107 9.72 1.83 18.33
N ILE A 108 8.86 1.38 17.40
CA ILE A 108 7.72 0.52 17.72
C ILE A 108 8.22 -0.84 18.20
N TYR A 109 9.19 -1.43 17.48
CA TYR A 109 9.75 -2.75 17.79
C TYR A 109 10.27 -2.83 19.23
N THR A 110 11.01 -1.83 19.70
CA THR A 110 11.57 -1.82 21.07
C THR A 110 10.53 -1.79 22.18
N VAL A 111 9.31 -1.31 21.90
CA VAL A 111 8.23 -1.20 22.89
C VAL A 111 7.31 -2.42 22.84
N THR A 112 7.16 -3.06 21.69
CA THR A 112 6.14 -4.10 21.46
C THR A 112 6.67 -5.53 21.39
N CYS A 113 7.93 -5.73 21.03
CA CYS A 113 8.46 -7.05 20.67
C CYS A 113 9.60 -7.48 21.61
N ASP A 114 9.29 -8.21 22.67
CA ASP A 114 10.30 -8.83 23.54
C ASP A 114 10.82 -10.16 22.93
N PRO A 115 12.13 -10.34 22.72
CA PRO A 115 12.72 -11.59 22.20
C PRO A 115 12.26 -12.89 22.89
N SER A 116 11.88 -12.80 24.16
CA SER A 116 11.49 -13.92 25.02
C SER A 116 10.02 -14.33 24.86
N GLU A 117 9.19 -13.44 24.31
CA GLU A 117 7.76 -13.65 24.16
C GLU A 117 7.43 -14.44 22.87
N PRO A 118 6.30 -15.17 22.86
CA PRO A 118 5.83 -15.84 21.64
C PRO A 118 5.34 -14.80 20.62
N LEU A 119 5.36 -15.21 19.35
CA LEU A 119 4.99 -14.33 18.22
C LEU A 119 3.55 -13.77 18.32
N LYS A 120 2.66 -14.48 19.01
CA LYS A 120 1.31 -14.02 19.33
C LYS A 120 1.33 -12.71 20.14
N GLU A 121 2.11 -12.67 21.22
CA GLU A 121 2.17 -11.49 22.09
C GLU A 121 2.77 -10.30 21.34
N TRP A 122 3.75 -10.53 20.44
CA TRP A 122 4.27 -9.48 19.57
C TRP A 122 3.17 -8.87 18.70
N TYR A 123 2.33 -9.71 18.10
CA TYR A 123 1.23 -9.26 17.26
C TYR A 123 0.17 -8.50 18.07
N ASP A 124 -0.24 -9.03 19.23
CA ASP A 124 -1.23 -8.39 20.10
C ASP A 124 -0.72 -7.03 20.63
N ASN A 125 0.56 -6.93 20.99
CA ASN A 125 1.17 -5.68 21.45
C ASN A 125 1.33 -4.66 20.32
N LEU A 126 1.67 -5.12 19.11
CA LEU A 126 1.68 -4.26 17.92
C LEU A 126 0.29 -3.72 17.61
N GLN A 127 -0.74 -4.58 17.68
CA GLN A 127 -2.11 -4.18 17.47
C GLN A 127 -2.61 -3.20 18.54
N LYS A 128 -2.21 -3.37 19.81
CA LYS A 128 -2.56 -2.42 20.88
C LYS A 128 -1.90 -1.04 20.71
N ASN A 129 -0.64 -1.01 20.26
CA ASN A 129 0.14 0.23 20.17
C ASN A 129 -0.09 1.00 18.86
N VAL A 130 -0.26 0.27 17.74
CA VAL A 130 -0.30 0.85 16.38
C VAL A 130 -1.63 0.58 15.68
N GLY A 131 -2.42 -0.36 16.19
CA GLY A 131 -3.72 -0.70 15.60
C GLY A 131 -4.64 0.51 15.52
N ILE A 132 -5.33 0.63 14.40
CA ILE A 132 -6.42 1.59 14.26
C ILE A 132 -7.67 0.95 14.84
N ASP A 133 -8.30 1.63 15.82
CA ASP A 133 -9.61 1.22 16.29
C ASP A 133 -10.63 1.26 15.14
N LYS A 134 -11.58 0.32 15.15
CA LYS A 134 -12.61 0.20 14.11
C LYS A 134 -13.40 1.51 13.94
N SER A 135 -13.64 2.25 15.02
CA SER A 135 -14.28 3.58 14.94
C SER A 135 -13.42 4.56 14.15
N ARG A 136 -12.12 4.60 14.44
CA ARG A 136 -11.17 5.48 13.74
C ARG A 136 -11.02 5.12 12.26
N ILE A 137 -11.07 3.83 11.90
CA ILE A 137 -11.11 3.38 10.50
C ILE A 137 -12.34 3.96 9.80
N GLN A 138 -13.50 3.93 10.46
CA GLN A 138 -14.74 4.49 9.92
C GLN A 138 -14.65 6.01 9.75
N ASP A 139 -14.09 6.71 10.73
CA ASP A 139 -13.89 8.16 10.67
C ASP A 139 -12.96 8.54 9.51
N LEU A 140 -11.81 7.88 9.39
CA LEU A 140 -10.86 8.11 8.29
C LEU A 140 -11.49 7.80 6.92
N ALA A 141 -12.24 6.71 6.81
CA ALA A 141 -12.94 6.35 5.58
C ALA A 141 -14.02 7.40 5.22
N MET A 142 -14.72 7.94 6.23
CA MET A 142 -15.71 8.99 6.04
C MET A 142 -15.04 10.31 5.61
N GLU A 143 -13.92 10.70 6.23
CA GLU A 143 -13.13 11.87 5.82
C GLU A 143 -12.64 11.76 4.37
N LEU A 144 -12.13 10.58 3.98
CA LEU A 144 -11.70 10.31 2.61
C LEU A 144 -12.87 10.40 1.63
N TYR A 145 -14.04 9.86 1.99
CA TYR A 145 -15.25 9.96 1.19
C TYR A 145 -15.70 11.41 1.01
N GLN A 146 -15.79 12.18 2.11
CA GLN A 146 -16.16 13.60 2.07
C GLN A 146 -15.16 14.44 1.25
N LYS A 147 -13.87 14.12 1.36
CA LYS A 147 -12.82 14.75 0.54
C LYS A 147 -12.99 14.43 -0.94
N ALA A 148 -13.40 13.21 -1.28
CA ALA A 148 -13.68 12.78 -2.64
C ALA A 148 -14.96 13.38 -3.23
N LEU A 149 -15.89 13.90 -2.42
CA LEU A 149 -17.08 14.62 -2.90
C LEU A 149 -16.81 16.08 -3.29
N LYS A 150 -15.57 16.56 -3.25
CA LYS A 150 -15.25 17.90 -3.73
C LYS A 150 -15.26 17.94 -5.26
N THR A 151 -15.98 18.90 -5.83
CA THR A 151 -16.06 19.07 -7.30
C THR A 151 -14.68 19.23 -7.91
N PRO A 152 -14.27 18.35 -8.84
CA PRO A 152 -12.98 18.44 -9.47
C PRO A 152 -12.94 19.55 -10.52
N LYS A 153 -11.73 20.02 -10.82
CA LYS A 153 -11.49 20.84 -12.00
C LYS A 153 -11.61 19.96 -13.25
N GLN A 154 -12.03 20.55 -14.38
CA GLN A 154 -12.24 19.80 -15.64
C GLN A 154 -11.03 18.97 -16.09
N LYS A 155 -9.81 19.43 -15.82
CA LYS A 155 -8.57 18.74 -16.19
C LYS A 155 -8.27 17.50 -15.33
N ASP A 156 -8.85 17.43 -14.13
CA ASP A 156 -8.56 16.42 -13.11
C ASP A 156 -9.73 15.43 -12.92
N ILE A 157 -10.72 15.40 -13.82
CA ILE A 157 -11.92 14.58 -13.64
C ILE A 157 -11.58 13.08 -13.52
N LEU A 158 -10.67 12.57 -14.35
CA LEU A 158 -10.30 11.15 -14.33
C LEU A 158 -9.50 10.76 -13.07
N SER A 159 -8.60 11.62 -12.61
CA SER A 159 -7.83 11.39 -11.38
C SER A 159 -8.74 11.50 -10.15
N TRP A 160 -9.66 12.47 -10.14
CA TRP A 160 -10.71 12.59 -9.15
C TRP A 160 -11.59 11.34 -9.10
N LEU A 161 -12.02 10.82 -10.25
CA LEU A 161 -12.87 9.64 -10.30
C LEU A 161 -12.16 8.39 -9.74
N ASN A 162 -10.87 8.22 -10.02
CA ASN A 162 -10.06 7.17 -9.39
C ASN A 162 -10.01 7.34 -7.87
N ASN A 163 -9.82 8.57 -7.38
CA ASN A 163 -9.79 8.86 -5.95
C ASN A 163 -11.15 8.59 -5.28
N TRP A 164 -12.24 8.94 -5.94
CA TRP A 164 -13.60 8.64 -5.48
C TRP A 164 -13.89 7.14 -5.45
N GLU A 165 -13.53 6.39 -6.49
CA GLU A 165 -13.64 4.92 -6.49
C GLU A 165 -12.83 4.29 -5.34
N ASN A 166 -11.60 4.76 -5.12
CA ASN A 166 -10.76 4.30 -4.02
C ASN A 166 -11.37 4.63 -2.65
N ALA A 167 -11.94 5.84 -2.50
CA ALA A 167 -12.64 6.23 -1.27
C ALA A 167 -13.89 5.37 -1.03
N MET A 168 -14.68 5.09 -2.07
CA MET A 168 -15.83 4.18 -1.99
C MET A 168 -15.41 2.76 -1.61
N GLN A 169 -14.34 2.23 -2.19
CA GLN A 169 -13.81 0.92 -1.81
C GLN A 169 -13.40 0.88 -0.33
N LYS A 170 -12.70 1.90 0.16
CA LYS A 170 -12.34 2.02 1.58
C LYS A 170 -13.58 2.14 2.47
N ALA A 171 -14.56 2.92 2.08
CA ALA A 171 -15.84 3.07 2.79
C ALA A 171 -16.65 1.75 2.85
N THR A 172 -16.66 0.96 1.76
CA THR A 172 -17.29 -0.37 1.73
C THR A 172 -16.55 -1.33 2.67
N LYS A 173 -15.21 -1.35 2.65
CA LYS A 173 -14.41 -2.17 3.56
C LYS A 173 -14.63 -1.81 5.04
N ALA A 174 -14.71 -0.51 5.34
CA ALA A 174 -15.03 0.01 6.67
C ALA A 174 -16.51 -0.19 7.09
N LYS A 175 -17.35 -0.73 6.19
CA LYS A 175 -18.79 -0.95 6.38
C LYS A 175 -19.55 0.34 6.74
N LEU A 176 -19.20 1.44 6.09
CA LEU A 176 -19.92 2.71 6.27
C LEU A 176 -21.34 2.61 5.69
N PRO A 177 -22.37 3.05 6.43
CA PRO A 177 -23.75 3.06 5.94
C PRO A 177 -23.88 3.80 4.60
N VAL A 178 -23.16 4.91 4.45
CA VAL A 178 -23.17 5.75 3.24
C VAL A 178 -22.76 4.97 2.00
N ALA A 179 -21.79 4.06 2.10
CA ALA A 179 -21.34 3.23 0.98
C ALA A 179 -22.21 1.97 0.79
N SER A 180 -22.94 1.54 1.82
CA SER A 180 -23.85 0.38 1.75
C SER A 180 -25.18 0.70 1.08
N PHE A 181 -25.64 1.96 1.11
CA PHE A 181 -26.93 2.35 0.53
C PHE A 181 -26.74 3.10 -0.80
N PRO A 182 -27.01 2.46 -1.96
CA PRO A 182 -26.91 3.09 -3.28
C PRO A 182 -27.56 4.46 -3.39
N LYS A 183 -28.76 4.59 -2.82
CA LYS A 183 -29.55 5.82 -2.86
C LYS A 183 -28.87 7.02 -2.19
N GLN A 184 -27.97 6.81 -1.22
CA GLN A 184 -27.27 7.87 -0.51
C GLN A 184 -26.10 8.37 -1.37
N TRP A 185 -25.11 7.50 -1.62
CA TRP A 185 -23.89 7.92 -2.31
C TRP A 185 -24.11 8.30 -3.78
N ILE A 186 -25.13 7.75 -4.47
CA ILE A 186 -25.41 8.13 -5.87
C ILE A 186 -25.89 9.58 -5.99
N LYS A 187 -26.68 10.05 -5.02
CA LYS A 187 -27.13 11.45 -4.99
C LYS A 187 -25.97 12.40 -4.80
N ASP A 188 -25.06 12.05 -3.89
CA ASP A 188 -23.85 12.83 -3.63
C ASP A 188 -22.97 12.86 -4.89
N PHE A 189 -22.72 11.70 -5.51
CA PHE A 189 -21.95 11.61 -6.75
C PHE A 189 -22.55 12.45 -7.89
N LEU A 190 -23.85 12.30 -8.15
CA LEU A 190 -24.53 13.05 -9.21
C LEU A 190 -24.58 14.55 -8.91
N GLY A 191 -24.70 14.95 -7.65
CA GLY A 191 -24.59 16.35 -7.24
C GLY A 191 -23.24 16.96 -7.58
N VAL A 192 -22.15 16.20 -7.39
CA VAL A 192 -20.78 16.63 -7.72
C VAL A 192 -20.53 16.68 -9.22
N VAL A 193 -21.13 15.76 -9.98
CA VAL A 193 -20.96 15.64 -11.45
C VAL A 193 -21.89 16.57 -12.23
N ARG A 194 -23.02 16.98 -11.67
CA ARG A 194 -24.01 17.83 -12.34
C ARG A 194 -23.43 19.12 -12.96
N PRO A 195 -22.50 19.86 -12.31
CA PRO A 195 -21.84 21.01 -12.92
C PRO A 195 -20.95 20.67 -14.14
N LEU A 196 -20.48 19.43 -14.24
CA LEU A 196 -19.59 18.97 -15.31
C LEU A 196 -20.36 18.47 -16.53
N ASN A 197 -21.45 17.73 -16.31
CA ASN A 197 -22.29 17.19 -17.37
C ASN A 197 -23.75 17.03 -16.89
N PRO A 198 -24.56 18.10 -16.94
CA PRO A 198 -25.93 18.06 -16.46
C PRO A 198 -26.82 17.10 -17.27
N VAL A 199 -26.61 17.01 -18.59
CA VAL A 199 -27.41 16.15 -19.49
C VAL A 199 -27.20 14.67 -19.16
N TRP A 200 -25.96 14.27 -18.90
CA TRP A 200 -25.66 12.90 -18.49
C TRP A 200 -26.28 12.58 -17.12
N VAL A 201 -26.24 13.50 -16.16
CA VAL A 201 -26.81 13.27 -14.82
C VAL A 201 -28.31 12.98 -14.89
N GLU A 202 -29.08 13.79 -15.62
CA GLU A 202 -30.54 13.60 -15.71
C GLU A 202 -30.89 12.31 -16.46
N SER A 203 -30.21 12.01 -17.57
CA SER A 203 -30.42 10.75 -18.31
C SER A 203 -30.02 9.50 -17.51
N TYR A 204 -28.91 9.57 -16.76
CA TYR A 204 -28.44 8.45 -15.93
C TYR A 204 -29.38 8.18 -14.76
N TRP A 205 -29.88 9.24 -14.11
CA TRP A 205 -30.85 9.11 -13.03
C TRP A 205 -32.12 8.39 -13.49
N ILE A 206 -32.69 8.80 -14.64
CA ILE A 206 -33.88 8.16 -15.22
C ILE A 206 -33.59 6.70 -15.57
N ALA A 207 -32.45 6.41 -16.22
CA ALA A 207 -32.11 5.07 -16.67
C ALA A 207 -31.82 4.08 -15.54
N GLN A 208 -31.34 4.53 -14.37
CA GLN A 208 -30.97 3.68 -13.24
C GLN A 208 -31.92 3.79 -12.05
N GLU A 209 -33.04 4.51 -12.16
CA GLU A 209 -33.96 4.76 -11.04
C GLU A 209 -34.46 3.46 -10.39
N GLU A 210 -34.80 2.45 -11.20
CA GLU A 210 -35.24 1.14 -10.71
C GLU A 210 -34.13 0.44 -9.92
N LYS A 211 -32.89 0.44 -10.43
CA LYS A 211 -31.73 -0.17 -9.75
C LYS A 211 -31.34 0.56 -8.47
N ILE A 212 -31.58 1.87 -8.40
CA ILE A 212 -31.39 2.66 -7.18
C ILE A 212 -32.44 2.25 -6.12
N LYS A 213 -33.67 1.93 -6.53
CA LYS A 213 -34.74 1.46 -5.63
C LYS A 213 -34.48 0.03 -5.14
N THR A 214 -34.02 -0.87 -6.01
CA THR A 214 -33.72 -2.27 -5.64
C THR A 214 -32.40 -2.43 -4.91
N GLY A 215 -31.50 -1.44 -4.99
CA GLY A 215 -30.21 -1.47 -4.30
C GLY A 215 -29.12 -2.26 -5.04
N ASP A 216 -29.33 -2.60 -6.31
CA ASP A 216 -28.39 -3.39 -7.14
C ASP A 216 -27.36 -2.51 -7.89
N LEU A 217 -27.21 -1.25 -7.50
CA LEU A 217 -26.29 -0.33 -8.17
C LEU A 217 -24.88 -0.44 -7.59
N SER A 218 -23.92 -0.76 -8.46
CA SER A 218 -22.50 -0.78 -8.12
C SER A 218 -21.81 0.55 -8.46
N PHE A 219 -21.09 1.12 -7.50
CA PHE A 219 -20.32 2.36 -7.70
C PHE A 219 -19.27 2.24 -8.81
N ARG A 220 -18.69 1.05 -9.02
CA ARG A 220 -17.75 0.77 -10.12
C ARG A 220 -18.40 0.86 -11.49
N LYS A 221 -19.68 0.47 -11.57
CA LYS A 221 -20.43 0.56 -12.83
C LYS A 221 -20.77 2.01 -13.15
N VAL A 222 -21.20 2.78 -12.14
CA VAL A 222 -21.47 4.21 -12.28
C VAL A 222 -20.23 4.97 -12.75
N SER A 223 -19.08 4.71 -12.16
CA SER A 223 -17.85 5.38 -12.56
C SER A 223 -17.42 5.00 -13.98
N GLN A 224 -17.56 3.74 -14.38
CA GLN A 224 -17.31 3.30 -15.76
C GLN A 224 -18.24 4.00 -16.75
N ASP A 225 -19.54 4.03 -16.47
CA ASP A 225 -20.53 4.68 -17.34
C ASP A 225 -20.27 6.19 -17.47
N PHE A 226 -19.76 6.82 -16.40
CA PHE A 226 -19.34 8.22 -16.44
C PHE A 226 -18.05 8.43 -17.25
N ARG A 227 -17.05 7.54 -17.16
CA ARG A 227 -15.85 7.60 -18.02
C ARG A 227 -16.24 7.51 -19.49
N ASP A 228 -17.16 6.60 -19.81
CA ASP A 228 -17.65 6.42 -21.17
C ASP A 228 -18.38 7.67 -21.66
N SER A 229 -19.19 8.31 -20.82
CA SER A 229 -19.88 9.55 -21.20
C SER A 229 -18.92 10.72 -21.43
N LEU A 230 -17.87 10.86 -20.62
CA LEU A 230 -16.82 11.86 -20.81
C LEU A 230 -16.04 11.64 -22.12
N SER A 231 -15.79 10.37 -22.48
CA SER A 231 -15.09 10.04 -23.73
C SER A 231 -15.87 10.43 -25.00
N ARG A 232 -17.20 10.56 -24.88
CA ARG A 232 -18.11 10.92 -25.96
C ARG A 232 -18.29 12.43 -26.13
N ILE A 233 -17.70 13.25 -25.24
CA ILE A 233 -17.77 14.72 -25.33
C ILE A 233 -16.70 15.20 -26.31
N PRO A 234 -17.06 15.84 -27.46
CA PRO A 234 -16.11 16.16 -28.53
C PRO A 234 -14.97 17.12 -28.16
N ASN A 235 -15.13 17.88 -27.06
CA ASN A 235 -14.16 18.88 -26.60
C ASN A 235 -13.50 18.54 -25.24
N ALA A 236 -13.75 17.34 -24.70
CA ALA A 236 -13.01 16.89 -23.53
C ALA A 236 -11.61 16.46 -23.97
N SER A 237 -10.68 17.40 -24.00
CA SER A 237 -9.24 17.13 -24.12
C SER A 237 -8.71 16.47 -22.83
N LEU A 238 -9.31 15.34 -22.45
CA LEU A 238 -8.72 14.42 -21.50
C LEU A 238 -7.58 13.75 -22.26
N ALA A 239 -6.35 14.13 -21.90
CA ALA A 239 -5.12 13.71 -22.54
C ALA A 239 -5.20 12.25 -23.01
N LYS A 240 -5.13 12.05 -24.33
CA LYS A 240 -5.03 10.71 -24.93
C LYS A 240 -3.86 10.01 -24.25
N ILE A 241 -4.16 9.01 -23.41
CA ILE A 241 -3.17 8.03 -23.00
C ILE A 241 -2.67 7.42 -24.31
N ALA A 242 -1.40 7.67 -24.64
CA ALA A 242 -0.78 7.23 -25.88
C ALA A 242 -0.77 5.69 -25.91
N LYS A 243 -1.80 5.11 -26.53
CA LYS A 243 -1.81 3.70 -26.92
C LYS A 243 -0.92 3.56 -28.15
N GLY A 244 0.26 2.96 -27.95
CA GLY A 244 1.05 2.37 -29.04
C GLY A 244 2.36 3.09 -29.35
N SER A 245 3.43 2.70 -28.65
CA SER A 245 4.82 2.92 -29.08
C SER A 245 5.47 1.61 -29.56
N PHE A 246 4.70 0.75 -30.22
CA PHE A 246 5.25 -0.40 -30.93
C PHE A 246 4.94 -0.20 -32.40
N GLY A 247 5.90 0.38 -33.11
CA GLY A 247 5.88 0.42 -34.57
C GLY A 247 5.98 -1.00 -35.13
N PRO A 248 5.36 -1.30 -36.28
CA PRO A 248 5.46 -2.61 -36.91
C PRO A 248 6.86 -2.78 -37.51
N THR A 249 7.82 -3.30 -36.76
CA THR A 249 9.00 -3.92 -37.35
C THR A 249 8.61 -5.30 -37.83
N PHE A 250 8.12 -5.40 -39.06
CA PHE A 250 8.31 -6.54 -39.98
C PHE A 250 7.70 -6.15 -41.33
N ALA A 251 8.49 -5.49 -42.17
CA ALA A 251 8.28 -5.48 -43.60
C ALA A 251 9.56 -6.01 -44.25
N ALA A 252 9.37 -6.99 -45.11
CA ALA A 252 10.35 -7.94 -45.61
C ALA A 252 11.53 -7.28 -46.34
N LYS A 253 12.72 -7.82 -46.09
CA LYS A 253 13.82 -7.81 -47.06
C LYS A 253 13.47 -8.81 -48.15
N GLU A 254 13.26 -8.33 -49.37
CA GLU A 254 13.46 -9.13 -50.57
C GLU A 254 14.77 -8.70 -51.23
N ASP A 255 15.47 -9.73 -51.69
CA ASP A 255 16.84 -9.78 -52.17
C ASP A 255 16.87 -9.82 -53.71
N ASP A 256 18.09 -9.70 -54.26
CA ASP A 256 18.55 -9.98 -55.62
C ASP A 256 18.68 -8.87 -56.71
N SER A 257 19.89 -8.28 -56.73
CA SER A 257 20.98 -8.51 -57.70
C SER A 257 20.80 -8.36 -59.24
N ARG A 258 21.59 -7.44 -59.84
CA ARG A 258 22.47 -7.54 -61.08
C ARG A 258 22.67 -6.13 -61.70
N GLY A 259 23.87 -5.52 -61.71
CA GLY A 259 24.95 -5.58 -62.74
C GLY A 259 24.70 -4.52 -63.85
N ASP A 260 25.58 -3.60 -64.30
CA ASP A 260 27.05 -3.59 -64.50
C ASP A 260 27.53 -2.16 -64.92
N ASN A 261 28.81 -1.81 -64.63
CA ASN A 261 29.81 -0.85 -65.22
C ASN A 261 29.43 0.47 -65.95
N ASP A 262 30.21 1.57 -66.01
CA ASP A 262 31.63 1.89 -65.73
C ASP A 262 31.88 3.45 -65.70
N SER A 263 33.08 3.85 -65.25
CA SER A 263 33.85 5.10 -65.56
C SER A 263 33.67 6.44 -64.78
N GLU A 264 34.68 6.70 -63.93
CA GLU A 264 35.60 7.86 -63.86
C GLU A 264 35.21 9.30 -63.40
N GLU A 265 36.19 9.87 -62.66
CA GLU A 265 36.53 11.28 -62.37
C GLU A 265 35.97 12.04 -61.13
N GLU A 266 36.88 12.23 -60.16
CA GLU A 266 36.97 13.30 -59.14
C GLU A 266 36.81 14.71 -59.77
N PRO A 267 36.25 15.74 -59.06
CA PRO A 267 37.09 16.44 -58.07
C PRO A 267 36.37 17.08 -56.87
N VAL A 268 37.06 17.10 -55.74
CA VAL A 268 36.91 18.13 -54.68
C VAL A 268 37.36 19.50 -55.22
N PRO A 269 36.65 20.60 -54.88
CA PRO A 269 37.39 21.70 -54.26
C PRO A 269 36.69 22.38 -53.07
N THR A 270 37.57 22.85 -52.22
CA THR A 270 37.44 23.65 -51.01
C THR A 270 36.82 25.06 -51.20
N ASN A 271 35.97 25.42 -50.23
CA ASN A 271 36.00 26.64 -49.38
C ASN A 271 36.08 28.04 -50.05
N LYS A 272 35.07 28.91 -49.79
CA LYS A 272 35.25 30.23 -49.14
C LYS A 272 33.93 31.04 -48.95
N GLN A 273 33.68 31.34 -47.67
CA GLN A 273 33.40 32.66 -47.06
C GLN A 273 32.10 33.47 -47.32
N GLY A 274 31.49 33.83 -46.18
CA GLY A 274 30.66 35.03 -45.95
C GLY A 274 29.23 34.67 -45.47
N GLN A 275 28.67 35.12 -44.34
CA GLN A 275 29.02 36.16 -43.38
C GLN A 275 28.41 35.84 -41.99
N LYS A 276 29.10 36.37 -40.98
CA LYS A 276 28.87 36.33 -39.54
C LYS A 276 27.99 37.52 -39.11
N ARG A 277 27.00 37.32 -38.21
CA ARG A 277 26.73 38.23 -37.07
C ARG A 277 26.06 37.48 -35.90
N LYS A 278 26.84 37.22 -34.85
CA LYS A 278 26.41 37.16 -33.45
C LYS A 278 26.43 38.59 -32.90
N SER A 279 25.45 38.97 -32.08
CA SER A 279 25.56 40.10 -31.17
C SER A 279 25.41 39.60 -29.74
N ASP A 280 26.54 39.56 -29.04
CA ASP A 280 26.61 39.71 -27.58
C ASP A 280 26.73 41.22 -27.29
N SER A 281 26.03 41.68 -26.25
CA SER A 281 26.44 42.87 -25.52
C SER A 281 26.12 42.69 -24.03
N ASP A 282 27.14 42.23 -23.31
CA ASP A 282 27.31 42.52 -21.90
C ASP A 282 27.53 44.03 -21.70
N ARG A 283 26.88 44.62 -20.69
CA ARG A 283 27.59 45.49 -19.75
C ARG A 283 26.85 45.70 -18.42
N SER A 284 27.45 45.05 -17.43
CA SER A 284 27.54 45.35 -16.00
C SER A 284 27.54 46.83 -15.57
N GLY A 285 27.03 47.07 -14.37
CA GLY A 285 27.24 48.25 -13.52
C GLY A 285 26.31 48.20 -12.31
N PHE A 286 26.59 47.39 -11.29
CA PHE A 286 27.31 47.78 -10.06
C PHE A 286 26.86 49.13 -9.48
N ASN A 287 26.07 49.10 -8.40
CA ASN A 287 26.11 50.15 -7.39
C ASN A 287 25.77 49.54 -6.01
N SER A 288 26.72 49.61 -5.08
CA SER A 288 26.57 49.24 -3.69
C SER A 288 26.63 50.49 -2.80
N HIS A 289 26.11 50.30 -1.57
CA HIS A 289 26.25 51.15 -0.37
C HIS A 289 25.31 52.38 -0.31
N ARG A 290 24.65 52.73 0.80
CA ARG A 290 24.70 52.27 2.21
C ARG A 290 23.63 53.01 3.03
N ALA A 291 23.25 52.38 4.15
CA ALA A 291 22.64 52.93 5.39
C ALA A 291 21.16 53.36 5.40
N ALA A 292 20.36 52.69 6.23
CA ALA A 292 20.08 53.19 7.58
C ALA A 292 19.39 52.09 8.42
N GLN A 293 20.03 51.76 9.55
CA GLN A 293 19.43 51.05 10.67
C GLN A 293 18.27 51.86 11.24
N ARG A 294 17.13 51.21 11.50
CA ARG A 294 16.25 51.61 12.60
C ARG A 294 15.69 50.38 13.29
N VAL A 295 16.37 50.05 14.38
CA VAL A 295 15.87 49.31 15.53
C VAL A 295 14.71 50.11 16.13
N SER A 296 13.54 49.49 16.31
CA SER A 296 12.57 49.96 17.31
C SER A 296 12.13 48.80 18.17
N ASN A 297 12.78 48.72 19.33
CA ASN A 297 12.37 48.01 20.52
C ASN A 297 10.89 48.27 20.86
N ARG A 298 10.13 47.20 21.13
CA ARG A 298 9.05 47.23 22.13
C ARG A 298 9.08 45.94 22.94
N SER A 299 9.81 46.02 24.05
CA SER A 299 9.74 45.10 25.19
C SER A 299 8.43 45.32 25.99
N PRO A 300 8.07 44.37 26.88
CA PRO A 300 6.72 44.19 27.39
C PRO A 300 6.43 45.08 28.60
N ARG A 301 5.17 45.53 28.74
CA ARG A 301 4.70 46.17 29.98
C ARG A 301 4.36 45.09 31.01
N ARG A 302 5.21 44.98 32.04
CA ARG A 302 4.79 44.58 33.39
C ARG A 302 4.00 45.74 34.02
N ILE A 303 2.91 45.42 34.72
CA ILE A 303 2.37 46.23 35.81
C ILE A 303 2.44 45.37 37.08
N PRO A 304 2.89 45.91 38.21
CA PRO A 304 3.10 45.20 39.47
C PRO A 304 1.85 45.23 40.36
N GLY A 305 1.76 44.30 41.30
CA GLY A 305 0.74 44.30 42.35
C GLY A 305 0.89 43.10 43.26
N GLU A 306 1.76 43.24 44.26
CA GLU A 306 1.81 42.42 45.47
C GLU A 306 0.43 42.31 46.12
N PHE A 307 0.08 41.15 46.69
CA PHE A 307 -0.41 41.07 48.06
C PHE A 307 -0.22 39.65 48.61
N ASN A 308 0.45 39.60 49.76
CA ASN A 308 0.78 38.43 50.55
C ASN A 308 -0.28 38.21 51.64
N CYS A 309 -0.28 36.99 52.21
CA CYS A 309 -0.88 36.56 53.47
C CYS A 309 -2.42 36.43 53.56
N GLN A 310 -2.91 35.20 53.77
CA GLN A 310 -3.30 34.79 55.13
C GLN A 310 -3.54 33.27 55.28
N LYS A 311 -2.92 32.73 56.35
CA LYS A 311 -3.30 31.51 57.05
C LYS A 311 -4.79 31.53 57.41
N VAL A 312 -5.47 30.40 57.24
CA VAL A 312 -6.45 29.94 58.24
C VAL A 312 -6.36 28.42 58.31
N GLY A 313 -5.98 27.91 59.48
CA GLY A 313 -6.22 26.52 59.88
C GLY A 313 -7.46 26.43 60.78
N ARG A 314 -7.80 25.18 61.12
CA ARG A 314 -8.95 24.68 61.91
C ARG A 314 -10.20 24.42 61.06
N SER A 315 -10.86 23.27 61.17
CA SER A 315 -10.92 22.28 62.25
C SER A 315 -10.85 20.85 61.74
#